data_AF-A0A949BRR3-F1
#
_entry.id   AF-A0A949BRR3-F1
#
_cell.length_a   1.000
_cell.length_b   1.000
_cell.length_c   1.000
_cell.angle_alpha   90.00
_cell.angle_beta   90.00
_cell.angle_gamma   90.00
#
_symmetry.space_group_name_H-M   'P 1'
#
loop_
_entity.id
_entity.type
_entity.pdbx_description
1 polymer ?
#
loop_
_entity_poly.entity_id
_entity_poly.type
_entity_poly.pdbx_seq_one_letter_code
_entity_poly.pdbx_strand_id
1 'polypeptide(L)'
;MISCRKVKRWMIDYLEGTLSKKKKVLFKKHLSKCSRCAQEVEALVKTQRLVRLKAREEMPEGFWAHYLPRLKRRLEEKPLPRLEWRPVPTLALTTATALVLLIVVAVSLLRIPGLDLESLPREVLVEEVRASNSELDYFIADSFEPEEIVQALIPQEILDSLINSNQESTL
;
A
#
# COMPACT_ATOMS: atom_id res chain seq x y z
N MET A 1 4.39 14.81 -27.59
CA MET A 1 4.41 15.81 -26.49
C MET A 1 3.63 15.23 -25.32
N ILE A 2 4.03 15.43 -24.06
CA ILE A 2 3.26 14.91 -22.92
C ILE A 2 2.01 15.76 -22.67
N SER A 3 0.92 15.14 -22.21
CA SER A 3 -0.37 15.81 -21.97
C SER A 3 -0.39 16.58 -20.64
N CYS A 4 -1.25 17.59 -20.54
CA CYS A 4 -1.44 18.37 -19.30
C CYS A 4 -1.84 17.48 -18.12
N ARG A 5 -2.66 16.44 -18.36
CA ARG A 5 -3.04 15.46 -17.32
C ARG A 5 -1.83 14.74 -16.75
N LYS A 6 -0.89 14.32 -17.61
CA LYS A 6 0.34 13.64 -17.17
C LYS A 6 1.27 14.58 -16.40
N VAL A 7 1.36 15.85 -16.82
CA VAL A 7 2.13 16.89 -16.11
C VAL A 7 1.56 17.15 -14.73
N LYS A 8 0.23 17.30 -14.60
CA LYS A 8 -0.42 17.49 -13.29
C LYS A 8 -0.06 16.40 -12.27
N ARG A 9 0.00 15.14 -12.70
CA ARG A 9 0.40 14.04 -11.82
C ARG A 9 1.85 14.13 -11.36
N TRP A 10 2.74 14.63 -12.22
CA TRP A 10 4.17 14.78 -11.90
C TRP A 10 4.50 16.06 -11.12
N MET A 11 3.51 16.92 -10.83
CA MET A 11 3.78 18.19 -10.14
C MET A 11 4.31 17.99 -8.72
N ILE A 12 3.75 17.03 -7.97
CA ILE A 12 4.17 16.73 -6.60
C ILE A 12 5.58 16.16 -6.59
N ASP A 13 5.86 15.12 -7.38
CA ASP A 13 7.20 14.54 -7.53
C ASP A 13 8.24 15.57 -7.95
N TYR A 14 7.85 16.56 -8.78
CA TYR A 14 8.73 17.64 -9.17
C TYR A 14 9.05 18.59 -8.00
N LEU A 15 8.06 18.90 -7.14
CA LEU A 15 8.21 19.75 -5.95
C LEU A 15 8.99 19.06 -4.82
N GLU A 16 8.87 17.74 -4.72
CA GLU A 16 9.60 16.91 -3.76
C GLU A 16 11.00 16.55 -4.27
N GLY A 17 11.26 16.72 -5.57
CA GLY A 17 12.55 16.42 -6.19
C GLY A 17 12.76 14.94 -6.54
N THR A 18 11.72 14.11 -6.42
CA THR A 18 11.71 12.67 -6.70
C THR A 18 11.50 12.34 -8.19
N LEU A 19 11.09 13.32 -9.00
CA LEU A 19 10.87 13.10 -10.43
C LEU A 19 12.17 12.77 -11.19
N SER A 20 12.21 11.60 -11.84
CA SER A 20 13.39 11.11 -12.57
C SER A 20 13.90 12.07 -13.65
N LYS A 21 15.21 12.04 -13.95
CA LYS A 21 15.86 12.96 -14.90
C LYS A 21 15.15 13.01 -16.26
N LYS A 22 14.77 11.85 -16.82
CA LYS A 22 14.04 11.75 -18.10
C LYS A 22 12.67 12.41 -18.02
N LYS A 23 11.88 12.12 -16.97
CA LYS A 23 10.55 12.71 -16.73
C LYS A 23 10.66 14.23 -16.54
N LYS A 24 11.68 14.71 -15.82
CA LYS A 24 11.95 16.13 -15.57
C LYS A 24 12.23 16.95 -16.84
N VAL A 25 12.96 16.39 -17.81
CA VAL A 25 13.19 17.05 -19.12
C VAL A 25 11.87 17.22 -19.87
N LEU A 26 11.06 16.16 -19.95
CA LEU A 26 9.75 16.20 -20.61
C LEU A 26 8.79 17.18 -19.92
N PHE A 27 8.80 17.19 -18.59
CA PHE A 27 8.02 18.11 -17.76
C PHE A 27 8.37 19.57 -18.06
N LYS A 28 9.65 19.94 -17.97
CA LYS A 28 10.13 21.30 -18.27
C LYS A 28 9.80 21.72 -19.71
N LYS A 29 9.95 20.82 -20.68
CA LYS A 29 9.59 21.06 -22.08
C LYS A 29 8.09 21.30 -22.28
N HIS A 30 7.23 20.71 -21.45
CA HIS A 30 5.81 21.01 -21.48
C HIS A 30 5.51 22.37 -20.85
N LEU A 31 6.13 22.69 -19.71
CA LEU A 31 5.92 23.99 -19.03
C LEU A 31 6.32 25.17 -19.91
N SER A 32 7.36 25.04 -20.75
CA SER A 32 7.74 26.10 -21.70
C SER A 32 6.72 26.34 -22.82
N LYS A 33 5.77 25.42 -23.03
CA LYS A 33 4.76 25.47 -24.09
C LYS A 33 3.33 25.67 -23.57
N CYS A 34 3.07 25.37 -22.30
CA CYS A 34 1.75 25.41 -21.71
C CYS A 34 1.72 26.38 -20.52
N SER A 35 1.25 27.60 -20.76
CA SER A 35 1.14 28.65 -19.75
C SER A 35 0.30 28.23 -18.54
N ARG A 36 -0.82 27.52 -18.78
CA ARG A 36 -1.69 27.02 -17.71
C ARG A 36 -0.95 26.09 -16.75
N CYS A 37 -0.21 25.12 -17.27
CA CYS A 37 0.55 24.19 -16.42
C CYS A 37 1.73 24.90 -15.73
N ALA A 38 2.36 25.88 -16.39
CA ALA A 38 3.41 26.69 -15.76
C ALA A 38 2.89 27.50 -14.57
N GLN A 39 1.73 28.16 -14.72
CA GLN A 39 1.09 28.93 -13.65
C GLN A 39 0.68 28.02 -12.48
N GLU A 40 0.14 26.84 -12.74
CA GLU A 40 -0.22 25.87 -11.70
C GLU A 40 1.01 25.43 -10.90
N VAL A 41 2.12 25.11 -11.56
CA VAL A 41 3.37 24.74 -10.86
C VAL A 41 3.92 25.92 -10.05
N GLU A 42 3.92 27.11 -10.61
CA GLU A 42 4.39 28.31 -9.91
C GLU A 42 3.57 28.59 -8.64
N ALA A 43 2.25 28.45 -8.71
CA ALA A 43 1.37 28.58 -7.55
C ALA A 43 1.73 27.57 -6.46
N LEU A 44 1.96 26.30 -6.83
CA LEU A 44 2.36 25.26 -5.88
C LEU A 44 3.73 25.55 -5.24
N VAL A 45 4.71 26.01 -6.02
CA VAL A 45 6.04 26.41 -5.50
C VAL A 45 5.90 27.55 -4.49
N LYS A 46 5.07 28.55 -4.77
CA LYS A 46 4.79 29.66 -3.85
C LYS A 46 4.18 29.16 -2.55
N THR A 47 3.17 28.29 -2.63
CA THR A 47 2.52 27.69 -1.45
C THR A 47 3.52 26.88 -0.62
N GLN A 48 4.32 26.02 -1.24
CA GLN A 48 5.34 25.24 -0.54
C GLN A 48 6.35 26.13 0.19
N ARG A 49 6.77 27.24 -0.44
CA ARG A 49 7.66 28.22 0.17
C ARG A 49 7.04 28.86 1.42
N LEU A 50 5.77 29.26 1.35
CA LEU A 50 5.06 29.86 2.50
C LEU A 50 4.96 28.87 3.67
N VAL A 51 4.62 27.61 3.39
CA VAL A 51 4.54 26.56 4.42
C VAL A 51 5.91 26.34 5.08
N ARG A 52 6.99 26.25 4.28
CA ARG A 52 8.36 26.05 4.81
C ARG A 52 8.86 27.20 5.66
N LEU A 53 8.45 28.44 5.37
CA LEU A 53 8.80 29.59 6.20
C LEU A 53 8.12 29.54 7.57
N LYS A 54 6.88 29.05 7.64
CA LYS A 54 6.11 28.94 8.88
C LYS A 54 6.47 27.70 9.71
N ALA A 55 6.86 26.61 9.06
CA ALA A 55 7.17 25.35 9.73
C ALA A 55 8.48 25.38 10.56
N ARG A 56 9.21 26.49 10.53
CA ARG A 56 10.54 26.62 11.17
C ARG A 56 10.48 27.12 12.61
N GLU A 57 9.30 27.14 13.23
CA GLU A 57 9.18 27.34 14.67
C GLU A 57 9.92 26.18 15.37
N GLU A 58 11.01 26.50 16.08
CA GLU A 58 11.75 25.50 16.82
C GLU A 58 10.84 24.90 17.88
N MET A 59 10.74 23.58 17.85
CA MET A 59 9.90 22.85 18.78
C MET A 59 10.46 23.01 20.20
N PRO A 60 9.62 23.23 21.23
CA PRO A 60 10.10 23.42 22.59
C PRO A 60 11.02 22.28 23.04
N GLU A 61 12.09 22.64 23.76
CA GLU A 61 12.99 21.65 24.36
C GLU A 61 12.18 20.66 25.22
N GLY A 62 12.44 19.36 25.02
CA GLY A 62 11.73 18.29 25.74
C GLY A 62 10.38 17.85 25.15
N PHE A 63 9.89 18.45 24.06
CA PHE A 63 8.64 17.99 23.40
C PHE A 63 8.67 16.49 23.09
N TRP A 64 9.76 16.02 22.45
CA TRP A 64 9.92 14.61 22.06
C TRP A 64 10.07 13.68 23.27
N ALA A 65 10.69 14.17 24.36
CA ALA A 65 10.86 13.41 25.59
C ALA A 65 9.51 13.08 26.25
N HIS A 66 8.50 13.93 26.08
CA HIS A 66 7.15 13.67 26.60
C HIS A 66 6.20 13.03 25.56
N TYR A 67 6.42 13.27 24.27
CA TYR A 67 5.56 12.75 23.21
C TYR A 67 5.76 11.26 22.95
N LEU A 68 7.01 10.80 22.81
CA LEU A 68 7.32 9.41 22.47
C LEU A 68 6.79 8.40 23.49
N PRO A 69 6.92 8.61 24.82
CA PRO A 69 6.34 7.70 25.81
C PRO A 69 4.82 7.62 25.73
N ARG A 70 4.14 8.75 25.47
CA ARG A 70 2.67 8.79 25.32
C ARG A 70 2.23 8.04 24.06
N LEU A 71 2.97 8.16 22.97
CA LEU A 71 2.68 7.43 21.73
C LEU A 71 2.86 5.92 21.94
N LYS A 72 3.98 5.50 22.52
CA LYS A 72 4.26 4.09 22.84
C LYS A 72 3.17 3.50 23.72
N ARG A 73 2.76 4.22 24.76
CA ARG A 73 1.66 3.79 25.63
C ARG A 73 0.36 3.56 24.87
N ARG A 74 -0.02 4.46 23.95
CA ARG A 74 -1.24 4.25 23.14
C ARG A 74 -1.14 3.09 22.14
N LEU A 75 0.06 2.76 21.68
CA LEU A 75 0.27 1.61 20.80
C LEU A 75 0.18 0.30 21.59
N GLU A 76 0.72 0.26 22.80
CA GLU A 76 0.68 -0.89 23.72
C GLU A 76 -0.70 -1.07 24.38
N GLU A 77 -1.41 0.04 24.67
CA GLU A 77 -2.76 0.06 25.26
C GLU A 77 -3.86 -0.24 24.23
N LYS A 78 -3.56 -0.64 23.00
CA LYS A 78 -4.59 -1.28 22.16
C LYS A 78 -4.77 -2.70 22.70
N PRO A 79 -5.82 -2.98 23.53
CA PRO A 79 -6.08 -4.36 23.88
C PRO A 79 -6.31 -5.09 22.56
N LEU A 80 -5.54 -6.16 22.33
CA LEU A 80 -5.90 -7.13 21.30
C LEU A 80 -7.39 -7.45 21.52
N PRO A 81 -8.24 -7.42 20.47
CA PRO A 81 -9.63 -7.76 20.62
C PRO A 81 -9.65 -9.11 21.33
N ARG A 82 -10.14 -9.13 22.57
CA ARG A 82 -10.26 -10.37 23.32
C ARG A 82 -11.12 -11.24 22.45
N LEU A 83 -10.52 -12.28 21.88
CA LEU A 83 -11.23 -13.33 21.19
C LEU A 83 -11.97 -14.06 22.30
N GLU A 84 -13.10 -13.47 22.71
CA GLU A 84 -14.02 -14.09 23.64
C GLU A 84 -14.48 -15.34 22.92
N TRP A 85 -13.97 -16.49 23.38
CA TRP A 85 -14.46 -17.80 23.01
C TRP A 85 -15.91 -17.87 23.49
N ARG A 86 -16.81 -17.31 22.70
CA ARG A 86 -18.22 -17.59 22.81
C ARG A 86 -18.35 -19.09 22.56
N PRO A 87 -18.84 -19.88 23.53
CA PRO A 87 -19.15 -21.27 23.25
C PRO A 87 -20.23 -21.26 22.17
N VAL A 88 -19.85 -21.63 20.95
CA VAL A 88 -20.81 -21.84 19.88
C VAL A 88 -21.74 -22.96 20.34
N PRO A 89 -23.07 -22.73 20.37
CA PRO A 89 -24.00 -23.76 20.80
C PRO A 89 -23.85 -24.98 19.90
N THR A 90 -23.98 -26.17 20.48
CA THR A 90 -23.76 -27.49 19.86
C THR A 90 -24.62 -27.78 18.61
N LEU A 91 -25.54 -26.87 18.26
CA LEU A 91 -26.27 -26.84 16.99
C LEU A 91 -25.41 -26.44 15.78
N ALA A 92 -24.19 -25.91 15.97
CA ALA A 92 -23.24 -25.61 14.90
C ALA A 92 -22.38 -26.83 14.48
N LEU A 93 -22.55 -28.00 15.11
CA LEU A 93 -21.83 -29.22 14.72
C LEU A 93 -22.45 -29.93 13.50
N THR A 94 -23.69 -29.60 13.14
CA THR A 94 -24.37 -30.17 11.96
C THR A 94 -24.01 -29.45 10.66
N THR A 95 -23.52 -28.20 10.73
CA THR A 95 -23.08 -27.45 9.54
C THR A 95 -21.66 -27.85 9.10
N ALA A 96 -20.81 -28.28 10.03
CA ALA A 96 -19.45 -28.73 9.71
C ALA A 96 -19.46 -30.02 8.89
N THR A 97 -20.35 -30.97 9.21
CA THR A 97 -20.49 -32.21 8.42
C THR A 97 -21.08 -31.94 7.05
N ALA A 98 -22.03 -31.01 6.92
CA ALA A 98 -22.58 -30.59 5.63
C ALA A 98 -21.51 -29.92 4.75
N LEU A 99 -20.67 -29.04 5.31
CA LEU A 99 -19.56 -28.40 4.60
C LEU A 99 -18.50 -29.41 4.15
N VAL A 100 -18.12 -30.35 5.01
CA VAL A 100 -17.17 -31.42 4.67
C VAL A 100 -17.75 -32.33 3.59
N LEU A 101 -19.03 -32.72 3.67
CA LEU A 101 -19.71 -33.49 2.62
C LEU A 101 -19.77 -32.72 1.30
N LEU A 102 -20.07 -31.42 1.33
CA LEU A 102 -20.12 -30.58 0.14
C LEU A 102 -18.73 -30.47 -0.51
N ILE A 103 -17.67 -30.31 0.28
CA ILE A 103 -16.28 -30.30 -0.21
C ILE A 103 -15.90 -31.66 -0.78
N VAL A 104 -16.26 -32.77 -0.13
CA VAL A 104 -15.98 -34.14 -0.64
C VAL A 104 -16.72 -34.39 -1.96
N VAL A 105 -17.99 -33.98 -2.06
CA VAL A 105 -18.78 -34.08 -3.30
C VAL A 105 -18.17 -33.19 -4.39
N ALA A 106 -17.80 -31.95 -4.08
CA ALA A 106 -17.15 -31.05 -5.03
C ALA A 106 -15.82 -31.63 -5.52
N VAL A 107 -14.95 -32.12 -4.63
CA VAL A 107 -13.68 -32.76 -4.99
C VAL A 107 -13.92 -34.04 -5.80
N SER A 108 -14.96 -34.81 -5.47
CA SER A 108 -15.34 -36.01 -6.23
C SER A 108 -15.86 -35.67 -7.63
N LEU A 109 -16.59 -34.56 -7.79
CA LEU A 109 -17.01 -34.03 -9.09
C LEU A 109 -15.81 -33.49 -9.89
N LEU A 110 -14.84 -32.83 -9.24
CA LEU A 110 -13.58 -32.41 -9.87
C LEU A 110 -12.69 -33.59 -10.31
N ARG A 111 -12.87 -34.78 -9.71
CA ARG A 111 -12.13 -35.99 -10.06
C ARG A 111 -12.71 -36.76 -11.25
N ILE A 112 -13.86 -36.35 -11.77
CA ILE A 112 -14.43 -36.90 -13.01
C ILE A 112 -13.57 -36.38 -14.17
N PRO A 113 -12.82 -37.24 -14.89
CA PRO A 113 -12.04 -36.82 -16.04
C PRO A 113 -13.02 -36.52 -17.19
N GLY A 114 -13.45 -35.27 -17.30
CA GLY A 114 -14.41 -34.84 -18.34
C GLY A 114 -15.13 -33.52 -18.10
N LEU A 115 -14.92 -32.83 -16.97
CA LEU A 115 -15.38 -31.44 -16.82
C LEU A 115 -14.29 -30.50 -17.36
N ASP A 116 -14.43 -30.11 -18.62
CA ASP A 116 -13.66 -29.03 -19.26
C ASP A 116 -13.92 -27.68 -18.55
N LEU A 117 -13.20 -27.46 -17.45
CA LEU A 117 -13.06 -26.14 -16.82
C LEU A 117 -12.17 -25.17 -17.65
N GLU A 118 -11.71 -25.59 -18.84
CA GLU A 118 -11.07 -24.74 -19.85
C GLU A 118 -12.04 -23.70 -20.46
N SER A 119 -13.34 -23.84 -20.20
CA SER A 119 -14.40 -23.00 -20.78
C SER A 119 -14.97 -21.91 -19.86
N LEU A 120 -14.42 -21.72 -18.65
CA LEU A 120 -14.78 -20.57 -17.83
C LEU A 120 -13.96 -19.34 -18.29
N PRO A 121 -14.59 -18.32 -18.89
CA PRO A 121 -13.88 -17.12 -19.30
C PRO A 121 -13.33 -16.41 -18.05
N ARG A 122 -12.00 -16.36 -17.95
CA ARG A 122 -11.22 -15.61 -16.93
C ARG A 122 -11.55 -14.10 -16.88
N GLU A 123 -12.45 -13.63 -17.73
CA GLU A 123 -12.73 -12.22 -17.94
C GLU A 123 -13.65 -11.64 -16.85
N VAL A 124 -14.50 -12.46 -16.21
CA VAL A 124 -15.49 -11.95 -15.24
C VAL A 124 -14.91 -11.74 -13.84
N LEU A 125 -13.89 -12.49 -13.42
CA LEU A 125 -13.30 -12.38 -12.08
C LEU A 125 -12.29 -11.23 -11.93
N VAL A 126 -11.81 -10.66 -13.04
CA VAL A 126 -10.83 -9.58 -13.04
C VAL A 126 -11.50 -8.21 -13.03
N GLU A 127 -12.73 -8.09 -13.54
CA GLU A 127 -13.35 -6.79 -13.76
C GLU A 127 -13.80 -6.11 -12.46
N GLU A 128 -14.25 -6.88 -11.47
CA GLU A 128 -14.72 -6.33 -10.19
C GLU A 128 -13.56 -6.02 -9.22
N VAL A 129 -12.49 -6.83 -9.23
CA VAL A 129 -11.26 -6.55 -8.45
C VAL A 129 -10.47 -5.38 -9.05
N ARG A 130 -10.49 -5.21 -10.38
CA ARG A 130 -9.84 -4.09 -11.07
C ARG A 130 -10.56 -2.76 -10.85
N ALA A 131 -11.89 -2.76 -10.67
CA ALA A 131 -12.63 -1.53 -10.39
C ALA A 131 -12.27 -0.93 -9.01
N SER A 132 -12.11 -1.77 -7.99
CA SER A 132 -11.82 -1.31 -6.61
C SER A 132 -10.34 -0.96 -6.38
N ASN A 133 -9.41 -1.71 -6.97
CA ASN A 133 -7.96 -1.50 -6.75
C ASN A 133 -7.32 -0.44 -7.68
N SER A 134 -8.05 0.05 -8.69
CA SER A 134 -7.51 1.01 -9.67
C SER A 134 -7.20 2.40 -9.12
N GLU A 135 -7.78 2.81 -7.99
CA GLU A 135 -7.42 4.07 -7.34
C GLU A 135 -6.14 3.97 -6.49
N LEU A 136 -5.78 2.77 -6.01
CA LEU A 136 -4.65 2.59 -5.09
C LEU A 136 -3.39 2.05 -5.80
N ASP A 137 -3.53 1.18 -6.80
CA ASP A 137 -2.39 0.58 -7.51
C ASP A 137 -1.69 1.57 -8.45
N TYR A 138 -2.37 2.61 -8.94
CA TYR A 138 -1.74 3.62 -9.78
C TYR A 138 -0.73 4.50 -9.00
N PHE A 139 -0.89 4.60 -7.68
CA PHE A 139 -0.03 5.44 -6.84
C PHE A 139 1.27 4.74 -6.42
N ILE A 140 1.25 3.41 -6.29
CA ILE A 140 2.39 2.63 -5.79
C ILE A 140 3.30 2.13 -6.93
N ALA A 141 2.74 1.79 -8.10
CA ALA A 141 3.50 1.10 -9.15
C ALA A 141 4.38 1.98 -10.07
N ASP A 142 4.23 3.32 -10.11
CA ASP A 142 5.12 4.21 -10.91
C ASP A 142 6.20 4.92 -10.05
N SER A 143 6.20 4.65 -8.74
CA SER A 143 6.94 5.41 -7.72
C SER A 143 8.14 4.65 -7.14
N PHE A 144 8.19 3.32 -7.27
CA PHE A 144 9.24 2.50 -6.68
C PHE A 144 9.57 1.29 -7.56
N GLU A 145 10.85 1.07 -7.88
CA GLU A 145 11.32 -0.23 -8.36
C GLU A 145 11.20 -1.25 -7.20
N PRO A 146 10.77 -2.50 -7.45
CA PRO A 146 10.42 -3.46 -6.39
C PRO A 146 11.58 -3.80 -5.44
N GLU A 147 12.83 -3.53 -5.85
CA GLU A 147 14.02 -3.76 -5.04
C GLU A 147 14.22 -2.68 -3.95
N GLU A 148 13.69 -1.47 -4.09
CA GLU A 148 13.84 -0.39 -3.08
C GLU A 148 12.79 -0.44 -1.95
N ILE A 149 11.63 -1.06 -2.18
CA ILE A 149 10.53 -1.12 -1.20
C ILE A 149 10.91 -1.98 0.01
N VAL A 150 11.68 -3.06 -0.22
CA VAL A 150 12.07 -4.00 0.83
C VAL A 150 13.09 -3.38 1.80
N GLN A 151 13.94 -2.46 1.31
CA GLN A 151 14.94 -1.78 2.15
C GLN A 151 14.41 -0.54 2.88
N ALA A 152 13.36 0.12 2.36
CA ALA A 152 12.84 1.35 2.95
C ALA A 152 11.85 1.12 4.11
N LEU A 153 11.17 -0.03 4.16
CA LEU A 153 10.14 -0.31 5.18
C LEU A 153 10.60 -1.19 6.35
N ILE A 154 11.78 -1.82 6.26
CA ILE A 154 12.29 -2.72 7.29
C ILE A 154 13.65 -2.17 7.78
N PRO A 155 13.72 -1.57 8.97
CA PRO A 155 14.99 -1.27 9.62
C PRO A 155 15.88 -2.52 9.62
N GLN A 156 17.15 -2.41 9.23
CA GLN A 156 18.07 -3.56 9.14
C GLN A 156 18.14 -4.38 10.44
N GLU A 157 17.90 -3.75 11.59
CA GLU A 157 17.80 -4.41 12.90
C GLU A 157 16.70 -5.49 12.96
N ILE A 158 15.59 -5.33 12.22
CA ILE A 158 14.52 -6.33 12.15
C ILE A 158 14.93 -7.50 11.25
N LEU A 159 15.65 -7.22 10.15
CA LEU A 159 16.10 -8.25 9.22
C LEU A 159 17.10 -9.21 9.88
N ASP A 160 18.01 -8.68 10.69
CA ASP A 160 19.00 -9.48 11.43
C ASP A 160 18.34 -10.34 12.53
N SER A 161 17.28 -9.83 13.16
CA SER A 161 16.52 -10.59 14.16
C SER A 161 15.76 -11.78 13.57
N LEU A 162 15.27 -11.65 12.34
CA LEU A 162 14.54 -12.71 11.63
C LEU A 162 15.47 -13.81 11.08
N ILE A 163 16.69 -13.43 10.66
CA ILE A 163 17.71 -14.38 10.21
C ILE A 163 18.20 -15.24 11.39
N ASN A 164 18.42 -14.64 12.55
CA ASN A 164 18.86 -15.37 13.75
C ASN A 164 17.78 -16.27 14.34
N SER A 165 16.49 -15.88 14.31
CA SER A 165 15.41 -16.74 14.82
C SER A 165 15.19 -18.01 13.98
N ASN A 166 15.56 -18.00 12.70
CA ASN A 166 15.41 -19.15 11.80
C ASN A 166 16.52 -20.19 11.99
N GLN A 167 17.69 -19.82 12.54
CA GLN A 167 18.78 -20.77 12.80
C GLN A 167 18.58 -21.57 14.10
N GLU A 168 17.84 -21.05 15.07
CA GLU A 168 17.51 -21.77 16.30
C GLU A 168 16.38 -22.80 16.13
N SER A 169 15.61 -22.75 15.03
CA SER A 169 14.54 -23.72 14.75
C SER A 169 14.97 -24.94 13.92
N THR A 170 16.24 -25.04 13.55
CA THR A 170 16.79 -26.15 12.74
C THR A 170 17.84 -27.02 13.47
N LEU A 171 17.92 -26.95 14.79
CA LEU A 171 18.71 -27.86 15.63
C LEU A 171 17.83 -28.63 16.61
#